data_AF-A8MI48-F1
#
_entry.id   AF-A8MI48-F1
#
_cell.length_a   1.000
_cell.length_b   1.000
_cell.length_c   1.000
_cell.angle_alpha   90.00
_cell.angle_beta   90.00
_cell.angle_gamma   90.00
#
_symmetry.space_group_name_H-M   'P 1'
#
loop_
_entity.id
_entity.type
_entity.pdbx_description
1 polymer ?
#
loop_
_entity_poly.entity_id
_entity_poly.type
_entity_poly.pdbx_seq_one_letter_code
_entity_poly.pdbx_strand_id
1 'polypeptide(L)'
;MNYNILGCDDTMRDFIQELKSIKILSYNDIHRLRTYIQSKYPHSNTKQHADILIDSIRKIIDGYLKAIPRDEQLEIRELLLKDTLVLKNENILLYDIFHVMTTQYQEKENYLSVLLEWMNQYLDNPMHPDDLRMHLHSPMNNFIPILDTPREIQLPSKQNSLKVILSGMTVLLVLLFSINHLHGKHTSAPMESEIPMETSMVENSPPHLPEYFLYKEIDTHRLRGYLKSRNSLLEEEPYFSSIINVAREFDLNPLILFAVAGQEQGFVSKSNALAHEIVNNPFNVFVSWKDYNTDIMDSSRIAARTILNLSKDRPQDIDPFQWINRKYAEDEHWWKGVKSIFHRLERAVQDFSSEEI
;
A
#
# COMPACT_ATOMS: atom_id res chain seq x y z
N MET A 1 -49.59 -7.67 18.94
CA MET A 1 -48.37 -7.10 19.54
C MET A 1 -47.47 -6.69 18.39
N ASN A 2 -47.54 -5.43 17.99
CA ASN A 2 -46.68 -4.86 16.96
C ASN A 2 -45.35 -4.50 17.63
N TYR A 3 -44.30 -5.26 17.36
CA TYR A 3 -42.96 -4.84 17.68
C TYR A 3 -42.57 -3.72 16.70
N ASN A 4 -42.24 -2.56 17.24
CA ASN A 4 -41.64 -1.43 16.52
C ASN A 4 -40.32 -1.89 15.88
N ILE A 5 -40.29 -2.02 14.55
CA ILE A 5 -39.07 -2.24 13.76
C ILE A 5 -38.41 -0.89 13.39
N LEU A 6 -39.03 0.24 13.75
CA LEU A 6 -38.60 1.59 13.37
C LEU A 6 -37.49 2.20 14.25
N GLY A 7 -36.94 1.48 15.23
CA GLY A 7 -35.95 2.04 16.18
C GLY A 7 -34.52 1.46 16.09
N CYS A 8 -34.31 0.41 15.30
CA CYS A 8 -33.01 -0.30 15.24
C CYS A 8 -32.12 0.19 14.07
N ASP A 9 -32.72 0.81 13.05
CA ASP A 9 -31.98 1.26 11.85
C ASP A 9 -31.31 2.63 12.05
N ASP A 10 -31.87 3.48 12.93
CA ASP A 10 -31.28 4.77 13.30
C ASP A 10 -30.08 4.57 14.24
N THR A 11 -30.23 3.80 15.32
CA THR A 11 -29.13 3.48 16.26
C THR A 11 -27.99 2.71 15.59
N MET A 12 -28.28 1.88 14.60
CA MET A 12 -27.28 1.11 13.84
C MET A 12 -26.47 1.98 12.86
N ARG A 13 -27.05 3.06 12.33
CA ARG A 13 -26.30 4.04 11.52
C ARG A 13 -25.50 5.01 12.39
N ASP A 14 -26.00 5.32 13.58
CA ASP A 14 -25.40 6.33 14.47
C ASP A 14 -24.01 5.90 14.98
N PHE A 15 -23.85 4.69 15.52
CA PHE A 15 -22.55 4.28 16.08
C PHE A 15 -21.45 4.13 15.01
N ILE A 16 -21.80 3.67 13.80
CA ILE A 16 -20.83 3.55 12.70
C ILE A 16 -20.32 4.94 12.29
N GLN A 17 -21.20 5.94 12.29
CA GLN A 17 -20.81 7.33 12.02
C GLN A 17 -19.96 7.90 13.15
N GLU A 18 -20.28 7.59 14.42
CA GLU A 18 -19.43 7.95 15.57
C GLU A 18 -18.02 7.37 15.41
N LEU A 19 -17.89 6.07 15.12
CA LEU A 19 -16.59 5.42 14.89
C LEU A 19 -15.83 6.01 13.68
N LYS A 20 -16.52 6.39 12.61
CA LYS A 20 -15.91 7.05 11.43
C LYS A 20 -15.51 8.49 11.71
N SER A 21 -16.14 9.16 12.68
CA SER A 21 -15.82 10.55 13.04
C SER A 21 -14.51 10.67 13.83
N ILE A 22 -14.13 9.61 14.56
CA ILE A 22 -12.93 9.60 15.40
C ILE A 22 -11.70 9.23 14.57
N LYS A 23 -10.79 10.20 14.41
CA LYS A 23 -9.50 10.01 13.74
C LYS A 23 -8.44 9.61 14.76
N ILE A 24 -7.91 8.40 14.62
CA ILE A 24 -6.75 7.89 15.39
C ILE A 24 -5.47 8.61 14.95
N LEU A 25 -5.30 8.77 13.64
CA LEU A 25 -4.12 9.38 13.04
C LEU A 25 -4.54 10.05 11.74
N SER A 26 -4.21 11.32 11.53
CA SER A 26 -4.47 12.01 10.26
C SER A 26 -3.20 12.24 9.44
N TYR A 27 -3.37 12.63 8.18
CA TYR A 27 -2.28 13.03 7.29
C TYR A 27 -1.43 14.13 7.92
N ASN A 28 -2.10 15.11 8.53
CA ASN A 28 -1.44 16.22 9.19
C ASN A 28 -0.64 15.74 10.41
N ASP A 29 -1.11 14.73 11.13
CA ASP A 29 -0.39 14.15 12.27
C ASP A 29 0.87 13.40 11.79
N ILE A 30 0.75 12.60 10.72
CA ILE A 30 1.89 11.90 10.12
C ILE A 30 2.92 12.90 9.60
N HIS A 31 2.47 13.97 8.94
CA HIS A 31 3.34 15.03 8.45
C HIS A 31 4.06 15.73 9.61
N ARG A 32 3.34 16.12 10.66
CA ARG A 32 3.93 16.72 11.87
C ARG A 32 4.93 15.80 12.55
N LEU A 33 4.64 14.51 12.65
CA LEU A 33 5.57 13.51 13.19
C LEU A 33 6.85 13.44 12.37
N ARG A 34 6.74 13.39 11.03
CA ARG A 34 7.91 13.41 10.13
C ARG A 34 8.76 14.65 10.32
N THR A 35 8.15 15.84 10.29
CA THR A 35 8.87 17.11 10.48
C THR A 35 9.53 17.18 11.86
N TYR A 36 8.83 16.73 12.91
CA TYR A 36 9.37 16.68 14.27
C TYR A 36 10.57 15.75 14.38
N ILE A 37 10.48 14.53 13.81
CA ILE A 37 11.56 13.55 13.82
C ILE A 37 12.79 14.09 13.08
N GLN A 38 12.58 14.68 11.89
CA GLN A 38 13.66 15.31 11.13
C GLN A 38 14.36 16.42 11.91
N SER A 39 13.59 17.30 12.57
CA SER A 39 14.15 18.38 13.38
C SER A 39 14.85 17.89 14.65
N LYS A 40 14.35 16.81 15.28
CA LYS A 40 14.87 16.29 16.55
C LYS A 40 16.09 15.38 16.37
N TYR A 41 16.17 14.70 15.24
CA TYR A 41 17.23 13.74 14.91
C TYR A 41 17.96 14.12 13.60
N PRO A 42 18.60 15.30 13.54
CA PRO A 42 19.17 15.83 12.28
C PRO A 42 20.35 15.00 11.73
N HIS A 43 20.97 14.15 12.55
CA HIS A 43 22.10 13.29 12.17
C HIS A 43 21.69 11.84 11.87
N SER A 44 20.41 11.51 11.98
CA SER A 44 19.89 10.18 11.65
C SER A 44 19.66 10.04 10.15
N ASN A 45 19.84 8.82 9.64
CA ASN A 45 19.56 8.51 8.24
C ASN A 45 18.06 8.24 8.02
N THR A 46 17.64 8.18 6.75
CA THR A 46 16.23 7.98 6.36
C THR A 46 15.63 6.71 6.96
N LYS A 47 16.40 5.62 7.04
CA LYS A 47 15.96 4.38 7.68
C LYS A 47 15.64 4.60 9.16
N GLN A 48 16.54 5.23 9.90
CA GLN A 48 16.31 5.56 11.31
C GLN A 48 15.12 6.50 11.51
N HIS A 49 14.92 7.48 10.62
CA HIS A 49 13.72 8.32 10.66
C HIS A 49 12.43 7.54 10.40
N ALA A 50 12.46 6.59 9.47
CA ALA A 50 11.33 5.70 9.18
C ALA A 50 11.03 4.78 10.37
N ASP A 51 12.05 4.18 10.98
CA ASP A 51 11.91 3.33 12.17
C ASP A 51 11.27 4.11 13.33
N ILE A 52 11.78 5.31 13.63
CA ILE A 52 11.23 6.18 14.68
C ILE A 52 9.79 6.60 14.34
N LEU A 53 9.48 6.84 13.06
CA LEU A 53 8.13 7.19 12.63
C LEU A 53 7.17 6.02 12.83
N ILE A 54 7.54 4.82 12.39
CA ILE A 54 6.75 3.59 12.55
C ILE A 54 6.51 3.34 14.04
N ASP A 55 7.54 3.42 14.87
CA ASP A 55 7.41 3.25 16.32
C ASP A 55 6.52 4.31 16.97
N SER A 56 6.53 5.54 16.45
CA SER A 56 5.65 6.61 16.94
C SER A 56 4.20 6.34 16.56
N ILE A 57 3.93 5.90 15.33
CA ILE A 57 2.59 5.52 14.87
C ILE A 57 2.08 4.31 15.65
N ARG A 58 2.92 3.29 15.84
CA ARG A 58 2.60 2.11 16.67
C ARG A 58 2.12 2.51 18.05
N LYS A 59 2.84 3.40 18.73
CA LYS A 59 2.46 3.90 20.06
C LYS A 59 1.12 4.64 20.08
N ILE A 60 0.80 5.36 19.01
CA ILE A 60 -0.50 6.04 18.87
C ILE A 60 -1.61 5.00 18.74
N ILE A 61 -1.47 4.05 17.81
CA ILE A 61 -2.44 2.96 17.60
C ILE A 61 -2.63 2.14 18.88
N ASP A 62 -1.54 1.76 19.56
CA ASP A 62 -1.58 1.02 20.84
C ASP A 62 -2.36 1.75 21.93
N GLY A 63 -2.43 3.09 21.86
CA GLY A 63 -3.28 3.90 22.71
C GLY A 63 -4.77 3.55 22.60
N TYR A 64 -5.22 3.20 21.40
CA TYR A 64 -6.62 2.87 21.08
C TYR A 64 -6.95 1.38 21.23
N LEU A 65 -5.93 0.53 21.34
CA LEU A 65 -6.09 -0.93 21.48
C LEU A 65 -6.07 -1.42 22.93
N LYS A 66 -5.96 -0.54 23.93
CA LYS A 66 -5.75 -0.92 25.35
C LYS A 66 -6.78 -1.88 25.94
N ALA A 67 -8.03 -1.82 25.47
CA ALA A 67 -9.13 -2.69 25.91
C ALA A 67 -9.07 -4.10 25.31
N ILE A 68 -8.27 -4.27 24.26
CA ILE A 68 -8.17 -5.51 23.49
C ILE A 68 -7.06 -6.38 24.10
N PRO A 69 -7.21 -7.72 24.18
CA PRO A 69 -6.15 -8.60 24.67
C PRO A 69 -4.83 -8.44 23.92
N ARG A 70 -3.70 -8.47 24.65
CA ARG A 70 -2.37 -8.13 24.11
C ARG A 70 -1.93 -8.98 22.91
N ASP A 71 -2.31 -10.24 22.91
CA ASP A 71 -2.05 -11.19 21.84
C ASP A 71 -2.75 -10.79 20.53
N GLU A 72 -3.89 -10.10 20.63
CA GLU A 72 -4.68 -9.62 19.49
C GLU A 72 -4.24 -8.22 19.02
N GLN A 73 -3.78 -7.38 19.94
CA GLN A 73 -3.29 -6.04 19.61
C GLN A 73 -2.19 -6.05 18.54
N LEU A 74 -1.30 -7.05 18.58
CA LEU A 74 -0.19 -7.16 17.65
C LEU A 74 -0.70 -7.31 16.21
N GLU A 75 -1.63 -8.23 15.98
CA GLU A 75 -2.15 -8.52 14.64
C GLU A 75 -3.00 -7.36 14.11
N ILE A 76 -3.89 -6.81 14.94
CA ILE A 76 -4.72 -5.65 14.58
C ILE A 76 -3.83 -4.48 14.18
N ARG A 77 -2.76 -4.21 14.94
CA ARG A 77 -1.82 -3.13 14.63
C ARG A 77 -1.09 -3.34 13.31
N GLU A 78 -0.59 -4.55 13.04
CA GLU A 78 0.14 -4.80 11.79
C GLU A 78 -0.79 -4.69 10.57
N LEU A 79 -2.05 -5.13 10.68
CA LEU A 79 -3.06 -4.93 9.64
C LEU A 79 -3.38 -3.44 9.41
N LEU A 80 -3.57 -2.66 10.48
CA LEU A 80 -3.83 -1.22 10.37
C LEU A 80 -2.64 -0.47 9.80
N LEU A 81 -1.42 -0.80 10.22
CA LEU A 81 -0.20 -0.19 9.69
C LEU A 81 -0.05 -0.47 8.19
N LYS A 82 -0.29 -1.71 7.79
CA LYS A 82 -0.33 -2.11 6.39
C LYS A 82 -1.38 -1.28 5.65
N ASP A 83 -2.63 -1.26 6.07
CA ASP A 83 -3.67 -0.50 5.36
C ASP A 83 -3.39 1.01 5.30
N THR A 84 -2.88 1.60 6.39
CA THR A 84 -2.56 3.03 6.45
C THR A 84 -1.39 3.40 5.53
N LEU A 85 -0.32 2.61 5.59
CA LEU A 85 0.93 2.92 4.90
C LEU A 85 0.89 2.47 3.43
N VAL A 86 0.10 1.45 3.11
CA VAL A 86 -0.10 0.89 1.76
C VAL A 86 -1.22 1.61 1.02
N LEU A 87 -2.39 1.75 1.63
CA LEU A 87 -3.61 2.11 0.90
C LEU A 87 -3.78 3.61 0.66
N LYS A 88 -2.90 4.45 1.22
CA LYS A 88 -3.12 5.90 1.31
C LYS A 88 -4.48 6.23 1.95
N ASN A 89 -4.93 5.44 2.93
CA ASN A 89 -5.88 6.01 3.87
C ASN A 89 -5.09 7.06 4.64
N GLU A 90 -5.25 8.31 4.20
CA GLU A 90 -4.59 9.47 4.78
C GLU A 90 -5.04 9.69 6.23
N ASN A 91 -6.02 8.93 6.72
CA ASN A 91 -6.38 8.85 8.11
C ASN A 91 -6.57 7.39 8.53
N ILE A 92 -6.17 7.08 9.75
CA ILE A 92 -6.64 5.91 10.50
C ILE A 92 -7.84 6.36 11.29
N LEU A 93 -8.98 5.73 11.06
CA LEU A 93 -10.22 5.95 11.79
C LEU A 93 -10.39 4.87 12.87
N LEU A 94 -11.17 5.18 13.90
CA LEU A 94 -11.56 4.18 14.87
C LEU A 94 -12.40 3.06 14.24
N TYR A 95 -13.17 3.39 13.20
CA TYR A 95 -13.86 2.41 12.35
C TYR A 95 -12.92 1.37 11.72
N ASP A 96 -11.66 1.70 11.43
CA ASP A 96 -10.73 0.76 10.83
C ASP A 96 -10.38 -0.37 11.82
N ILE A 97 -10.25 -0.07 13.12
CA ILE A 97 -10.09 -1.09 14.16
C ILE A 97 -11.34 -1.98 14.21
N PHE A 98 -12.54 -1.38 14.22
CA PHE A 98 -13.79 -2.13 14.22
C PHE A 98 -13.90 -3.06 13.01
N HIS A 99 -13.53 -2.59 11.82
CA HIS A 99 -13.54 -3.39 10.60
C HIS A 99 -12.56 -4.57 10.69
N VAL A 100 -11.32 -4.35 11.14
CA VAL A 100 -10.33 -5.43 11.32
C VAL A 100 -10.82 -6.47 12.33
N MET A 101 -11.36 -6.01 13.46
CA MET A 101 -11.93 -6.91 14.47
C MET A 101 -13.12 -7.69 13.89
N THR A 102 -14.02 -7.08 13.12
CA THR A 102 -15.23 -7.75 12.60
C THR A 102 -14.98 -8.69 11.42
N THR A 103 -13.87 -8.53 10.71
CA THR A 103 -13.53 -9.37 9.56
C THR A 103 -12.61 -10.55 9.89
N GLN A 104 -11.73 -10.41 10.89
CA GLN A 104 -10.69 -11.42 11.19
C GLN A 104 -10.94 -12.19 12.50
N TYR A 105 -11.76 -11.68 13.43
CA TYR A 105 -11.83 -12.20 14.80
C TYR A 105 -13.13 -12.92 15.19
N GLN A 106 -14.02 -13.21 14.24
CA GLN A 106 -15.35 -13.78 14.52
C GLN A 106 -15.34 -15.18 15.17
N GLU A 107 -14.22 -15.91 15.14
CA GLU A 107 -14.14 -17.32 15.56
C GLU A 107 -13.68 -17.54 17.02
N LYS A 108 -13.41 -16.49 17.80
CA LYS A 108 -12.86 -16.64 19.17
C LYS A 108 -13.91 -16.63 20.29
N GLU A 109 -13.66 -17.41 21.34
CA GLU A 109 -14.42 -17.33 22.59
C GLU A 109 -14.33 -15.93 23.19
N ASN A 110 -15.47 -15.37 23.64
CA ASN A 110 -15.60 -14.02 24.23
C ASN A 110 -15.35 -12.84 23.27
N TYR A 111 -15.29 -13.07 21.95
CA TYR A 111 -15.10 -12.02 20.95
C TYR A 111 -16.12 -10.86 21.09
N LEU A 112 -17.41 -11.18 21.18
CA LEU A 112 -18.47 -10.16 21.30
C LEU A 112 -18.31 -9.28 22.53
N SER A 113 -17.91 -9.85 23.67
CA SER A 113 -17.69 -9.07 24.89
C SER A 113 -16.49 -8.13 24.74
N VAL A 114 -15.39 -8.59 24.13
CA VAL A 114 -14.20 -7.77 23.90
C VAL A 114 -14.51 -6.63 22.94
N LEU A 115 -15.19 -6.92 21.82
CA LEU A 115 -15.57 -5.91 20.84
C LEU A 115 -16.50 -4.85 21.47
N LEU A 116 -17.50 -5.29 22.24
CA LEU A 116 -18.44 -4.41 22.89
C LEU A 116 -17.77 -3.54 23.96
N GLU A 117 -16.91 -4.14 24.79
CA GLU A 117 -16.15 -3.41 25.80
C GLU A 117 -15.26 -2.35 25.16
N TRP A 118 -14.57 -2.69 24.07
CA TRP A 118 -13.74 -1.75 23.32
C TRP A 118 -14.56 -0.63 22.69
N MET A 119 -15.67 -0.94 21.99
CA MET A 119 -16.52 0.06 21.33
C MET A 119 -17.09 1.07 22.34
N ASN A 120 -17.59 0.58 23.48
CA ASN A 120 -18.23 1.42 24.50
C ASN A 120 -17.26 2.37 25.23
N GLN A 121 -15.95 2.31 24.96
CA GLN A 121 -15.00 3.33 25.43
C GLN A 121 -15.06 4.62 24.60
N TYR A 122 -15.61 4.56 23.39
CA TYR A 122 -15.55 5.63 22.41
C TYR A 122 -16.91 6.10 21.90
N LEU A 123 -17.98 5.34 22.17
CA LEU A 123 -19.34 5.72 21.81
C LEU A 123 -19.93 6.66 22.88
N ASP A 124 -20.60 7.72 22.43
CA ASP A 124 -21.32 8.63 23.32
C ASP A 124 -22.52 7.91 23.98
N ASN A 125 -23.15 7.00 23.22
CA ASN A 125 -24.22 6.13 23.69
C ASN A 125 -23.74 4.67 23.67
N PRO A 126 -23.50 4.04 24.85
CA PRO A 126 -23.05 2.66 24.91
C PRO A 126 -24.01 1.71 24.19
N MET A 127 -23.46 0.87 23.33
CA MET A 127 -24.18 -0.15 22.59
C MET A 127 -24.56 -1.32 23.51
N HIS A 128 -25.75 -1.88 23.29
CA HIS A 128 -26.20 -3.10 23.97
C HIS A 128 -25.68 -4.36 23.22
N PRO A 129 -25.35 -5.46 23.93
CA PRO A 129 -24.85 -6.69 23.29
C PRO A 129 -25.78 -7.25 22.19
N ASP A 130 -27.10 -7.12 22.38
CA ASP A 130 -28.08 -7.65 21.42
C ASP A 130 -28.15 -6.82 20.13
N ASP A 131 -27.91 -5.51 20.21
CA ASP A 131 -27.85 -4.62 19.05
C ASP A 131 -26.61 -4.92 18.20
N LEU A 132 -25.46 -5.13 18.85
CA LEU A 132 -24.22 -5.53 18.19
C LEU A 132 -24.36 -6.88 17.48
N ARG A 133 -24.99 -7.86 18.14
CA ARG A 133 -25.28 -9.18 17.53
C ARG A 133 -26.18 -9.04 16.31
N MET A 134 -27.22 -8.23 16.40
CA MET A 134 -28.13 -8.00 15.27
C MET A 134 -27.38 -7.40 14.06
N HIS A 135 -26.43 -6.49 14.31
CA HIS A 135 -25.58 -5.92 13.27
C HIS A 135 -24.66 -6.95 12.63
N LEU A 136 -23.96 -7.76 13.43
CA LEU A 136 -23.01 -8.76 12.94
C LEU A 136 -23.69 -9.91 12.17
N HIS A 137 -24.94 -10.23 12.48
CA HIS A 137 -25.71 -11.30 11.83
C HIS A 137 -26.65 -10.80 10.71
N SER A 138 -26.68 -9.49 10.41
CA SER A 138 -27.52 -8.96 9.34
C SER A 138 -26.96 -9.35 7.95
N PRO A 139 -27.78 -9.94 7.05
CA PRO A 139 -27.32 -10.40 5.73
C PRO A 139 -26.84 -9.27 4.80
N MET A 140 -27.02 -7.99 5.15
CA MET A 140 -26.43 -6.86 4.42
C MET A 140 -24.92 -6.67 4.67
N ASN A 141 -24.34 -7.29 5.71
CA ASN A 141 -22.89 -7.26 5.94
C ASN A 141 -22.11 -8.31 5.12
N ASN A 142 -22.79 -9.17 4.35
CA ASN A 142 -22.17 -10.21 3.51
C ASN A 142 -21.83 -9.74 2.07
N PHE A 143 -21.87 -8.44 1.77
CA PHE A 143 -21.47 -7.90 0.47
C PHE A 143 -20.19 -7.06 0.56
N ILE A 144 -19.06 -7.72 0.79
CA ILE A 144 -17.71 -7.25 0.40
C ILE A 144 -16.95 -8.51 -0.07
N PRO A 145 -16.28 -8.50 -1.24
CA PRO A 145 -15.83 -9.71 -1.91
C PRO A 145 -14.83 -10.50 -1.07
N ILE A 146 -15.11 -11.80 -0.96
CA ILE A 146 -14.29 -12.86 -0.37
C ILE A 146 -12.86 -12.75 -0.94
N LEU A 147 -11.91 -12.33 -0.10
CA LEU A 147 -10.51 -12.68 -0.26
C LEU A 147 -10.39 -14.11 0.26
N ASP A 148 -10.36 -15.08 -0.66
CA ASP A 148 -10.01 -16.47 -0.34
C ASP A 148 -8.65 -16.48 0.38
N THR A 149 -8.67 -16.84 1.66
CA THR A 149 -7.47 -17.09 2.47
C THR A 149 -6.92 -18.47 2.14
N PRO A 150 -5.60 -18.63 1.88
CA PRO A 150 -4.97 -19.93 1.98
C PRO A 150 -4.69 -20.27 3.47
N ARG A 151 -5.08 -21.49 3.83
CA ARG A 151 -4.93 -22.18 5.13
C ARG A 151 -3.64 -21.93 5.93
N GLU A 152 -3.82 -21.99 7.25
CA GLU A 152 -2.84 -22.10 8.34
C GLU A 152 -1.44 -22.63 7.94
N ILE A 153 -0.43 -21.78 8.16
CA ILE A 153 0.98 -22.20 8.20
C ILE A 153 1.39 -22.32 9.67
N GLN A 154 1.72 -23.55 10.08
CA GLN A 154 2.33 -23.83 11.38
C GLN A 154 3.76 -23.24 11.42
N LEU A 155 4.01 -22.34 12.38
CA LEU A 155 5.34 -21.81 12.67
C LEU A 155 6.23 -22.87 13.36
N PRO A 156 7.39 -23.26 12.82
CA PRO A 156 8.35 -24.06 13.57
C PRO A 156 9.10 -23.18 14.58
N SER A 157 9.21 -23.68 15.79
CA SER A 157 9.95 -23.05 16.90
C SER A 157 11.46 -23.35 16.86
N LYS A 158 12.20 -22.44 17.51
CA LYS A 158 13.59 -22.49 18.05
C LYS A 158 14.77 -21.91 17.25
N GLN A 159 15.33 -20.86 17.89
CA GLN A 159 16.74 -20.70 18.32
C GLN A 159 17.85 -21.29 17.43
N ASN A 160 18.64 -20.42 16.79
CA ASN A 160 20.01 -20.13 17.23
C ASN A 160 20.68 -19.01 16.40
N SER A 161 21.56 -18.28 17.09
CA SER A 161 22.43 -17.23 16.58
C SER A 161 23.47 -17.74 15.57
N LEU A 162 23.64 -17.04 14.45
CA LEU A 162 24.90 -17.06 13.70
C LEU A 162 25.20 -15.72 13.04
N LYS A 163 26.39 -15.21 13.35
CA LYS A 163 27.05 -14.07 12.70
C LYS A 163 27.51 -14.50 11.31
N VAL A 164 27.14 -13.76 10.26
CA VAL A 164 27.81 -13.85 8.96
C VAL A 164 28.02 -12.46 8.38
N ILE A 165 29.20 -12.33 7.79
CA ILE A 165 29.97 -11.16 7.41
C ILE A 165 29.34 -10.47 6.19
N LEU A 166 29.23 -9.14 6.26
CA LEU A 166 28.75 -8.26 5.20
C LEU A 166 29.90 -7.98 4.21
N SER A 167 29.85 -8.55 3.01
CA SER A 167 30.51 -8.03 1.81
C SER A 167 29.40 -7.73 0.80
N GLY A 168 29.19 -6.55 0.23
CA GLY A 168 29.96 -5.32 0.12
C GLY A 168 29.58 -4.71 -1.23
N MET A 169 29.21 -3.42 -1.27
CA MET A 169 29.34 -2.42 -2.36
C MET A 169 28.29 -1.28 -2.15
N THR A 170 28.60 -0.20 -1.42
CA THR A 170 29.23 1.10 -1.84
C THR A 170 28.31 1.95 -2.74
N VAL A 171 27.53 2.91 -2.22
CA VAL A 171 27.84 4.31 -1.78
C VAL A 171 28.36 5.22 -2.91
N LEU A 172 27.57 6.24 -3.29
CA LEU A 172 28.12 7.59 -3.44
C LEU A 172 27.06 8.70 -3.23
N LEU A 173 27.21 9.38 -2.09
CA LEU A 173 26.67 10.70 -1.76
C LEU A 173 27.50 11.79 -2.45
N VAL A 174 26.85 12.75 -3.13
CA VAL A 174 27.39 14.11 -3.27
C VAL A 174 26.26 15.13 -3.14
N LEU A 175 26.38 15.94 -2.08
CA LEU A 175 25.68 17.20 -1.85
C LEU A 175 25.97 18.22 -2.95
N LEU A 176 24.96 18.94 -3.45
CA LEU A 176 25.08 20.41 -3.62
C LEU A 176 23.72 21.11 -3.48
N PHE A 177 23.66 21.93 -2.43
CA PHE A 177 22.77 23.07 -2.25
C PHE A 177 22.95 24.08 -3.40
N SER A 178 21.87 24.63 -3.94
CA SER A 178 21.85 26.01 -4.46
C SER A 178 20.43 26.55 -4.50
N ILE A 179 20.16 27.45 -3.56
CA ILE A 179 19.05 28.40 -3.57
C ILE A 179 19.21 29.27 -4.82
N ASN A 180 18.18 29.38 -5.64
CA ASN A 180 17.93 30.60 -6.40
C ASN A 180 16.45 30.98 -6.36
N HIS A 181 16.25 32.08 -5.68
CA HIS A 181 15.06 32.89 -5.55
C HIS A 181 14.85 33.69 -6.84
N LEU A 182 13.72 33.54 -7.53
CA LEU A 182 13.20 34.63 -8.36
C LEU A 182 11.72 34.90 -8.04
N HIS A 183 11.53 36.06 -7.44
CA HIS A 183 10.27 36.77 -7.30
C HIS A 183 9.80 37.27 -8.67
N GLY A 184 8.52 37.07 -8.98
CA GLY A 184 7.78 37.79 -10.01
C GLY A 184 6.34 37.97 -9.53
N LYS A 185 5.88 39.22 -9.47
CA LYS A 185 4.69 39.72 -8.77
C LYS A 185 3.56 40.11 -9.74
N HIS A 186 2.32 40.02 -9.23
CA HIS A 186 1.05 40.68 -9.65
C HIS A 186 0.43 40.23 -11.00
N THR A 187 -0.90 40.12 -11.23
CA THR A 187 -2.07 40.86 -10.70
C THR A 187 -3.43 40.15 -10.98
N SER A 188 -4.36 40.25 -10.01
CA SER A 188 -5.85 40.30 -10.03
C SER A 188 -6.79 39.65 -11.10
N ALA A 189 -7.60 38.69 -10.61
CA ALA A 189 -9.10 38.67 -10.45
C ALA A 189 -10.06 38.70 -11.69
N PRO A 190 -11.37 38.43 -11.53
CA PRO A 190 -12.02 37.17 -11.91
C PRO A 190 -13.10 37.34 -13.00
N MET A 191 -13.51 36.26 -13.67
CA MET A 191 -14.79 36.26 -14.40
C MET A 191 -15.46 34.88 -14.38
N GLU A 192 -16.67 34.91 -13.85
CA GLU A 192 -17.69 33.88 -13.78
C GLU A 192 -18.45 33.84 -15.10
N SER A 193 -18.61 32.66 -15.71
CA SER A 193 -19.80 32.31 -16.50
C SER A 193 -19.84 30.82 -16.87
N GLU A 194 -20.87 30.18 -16.34
CA GLU A 194 -21.78 29.23 -17.00
C GLU A 194 -21.28 27.83 -17.40
N ILE A 195 -21.87 26.85 -16.71
CA ILE A 195 -21.85 25.41 -16.95
C ILE A 195 -22.84 25.07 -18.08
N PRO A 196 -22.44 24.29 -19.09
CA PRO A 196 -23.34 23.40 -19.79
C PRO A 196 -23.16 21.98 -19.29
N MET A 197 -24.25 21.44 -18.76
CA MET A 197 -24.46 20.06 -18.39
C MET A 197 -24.33 19.17 -19.64
N GLU A 198 -23.31 18.31 -19.67
CA GLU A 198 -23.22 17.25 -20.66
C GLU A 198 -22.87 15.91 -19.98
N THR A 199 -23.65 14.92 -20.39
CA THR A 199 -23.86 13.59 -19.84
C THR A 199 -22.55 12.81 -19.61
N SER A 200 -22.12 12.69 -18.35
CA SER A 200 -20.97 11.85 -17.98
C SER A 200 -21.38 10.37 -17.94
N MET A 201 -21.05 9.64 -19.01
CA MET A 201 -20.70 8.24 -18.85
C MET A 201 -19.41 8.19 -18.02
N VAL A 202 -19.45 7.55 -16.86
CA VAL A 202 -18.33 7.45 -15.91
C VAL A 202 -17.23 6.61 -16.55
N GLU A 203 -16.24 7.28 -17.11
CA GLU A 203 -15.01 6.70 -17.63
C GLU A 203 -14.03 6.53 -16.46
N ASN A 204 -13.82 5.28 -16.02
CA ASN A 204 -12.92 4.91 -14.92
C ASN A 204 -11.44 4.92 -15.35
N SER A 205 -10.98 5.92 -16.11
CA SER A 205 -9.56 6.10 -16.41
C SER A 205 -9.02 7.31 -15.66
N PRO A 206 -7.98 7.16 -14.80
CA PRO A 206 -7.43 8.28 -14.07
C PRO A 206 -6.79 9.28 -15.05
N PRO A 207 -7.28 10.53 -15.14
CA PRO A 207 -6.99 11.48 -16.23
C PRO A 207 -5.54 12.03 -16.28
N HIS A 208 -4.57 11.36 -15.66
CA HIS A 208 -3.21 11.86 -15.44
C HIS A 208 -2.09 10.91 -15.89
N LEU A 209 -2.41 9.64 -16.20
CA LEU A 209 -1.42 8.66 -16.66
C LEU A 209 -1.36 8.61 -18.19
N PRO A 210 -0.16 8.54 -18.78
CA PRO A 210 -0.04 8.30 -20.21
C PRO A 210 -0.52 6.88 -20.55
N GLU A 211 -1.01 6.66 -21.76
CA GLU A 211 -1.59 5.39 -22.19
C GLU A 211 -0.67 4.18 -21.95
N TYR A 212 0.64 4.33 -22.17
CA TYR A 212 1.60 3.24 -21.95
C TYR A 212 1.81 2.87 -20.46
N PHE A 213 1.26 3.65 -19.53
CA PHE A 213 1.18 3.30 -18.10
C PHE A 213 -0.06 2.51 -17.74
N LEU A 214 -1.13 2.59 -18.54
CA LEU A 214 -2.38 1.88 -18.27
C LEU A 214 -2.24 0.39 -18.59
N TYR A 215 -3.14 -0.42 -18.04
CA TYR A 215 -3.10 -1.85 -18.27
C TYR A 215 -3.21 -2.15 -19.77
N LYS A 216 -2.33 -3.03 -20.23
CA LYS A 216 -2.41 -3.63 -21.56
C LYS A 216 -2.16 -5.12 -21.45
N GLU A 217 -2.87 -5.89 -22.24
CA GLU A 217 -2.52 -7.29 -22.44
C GLU A 217 -1.13 -7.36 -23.09
N ILE A 218 -0.33 -8.34 -22.64
CA ILE A 218 1.03 -8.55 -23.09
C ILE A 218 1.22 -10.02 -23.47
N ASP A 219 2.19 -10.30 -24.33
CA ASP A 219 2.64 -11.67 -24.59
C ASP A 219 3.34 -12.24 -23.35
N THR A 220 2.56 -12.93 -22.52
CA THR A 220 3.03 -13.52 -21.26
C THR A 220 4.06 -14.64 -21.49
N HIS A 221 3.99 -15.35 -22.61
CA HIS A 221 4.96 -16.39 -22.95
C HIS A 221 6.34 -15.77 -23.22
N ARG A 222 6.40 -14.69 -24.00
CA ARG A 222 7.64 -13.95 -24.23
C ARG A 222 8.19 -13.30 -22.97
N LEU A 223 7.33 -12.72 -22.13
CA LEU A 223 7.78 -12.15 -20.86
C LEU A 223 8.42 -13.21 -19.96
N ARG A 224 7.80 -14.39 -19.81
CA ARG A 224 8.41 -15.51 -19.08
C ARG A 224 9.73 -15.94 -19.70
N GLY A 225 9.80 -16.03 -21.04
CA GLY A 225 11.04 -16.33 -21.76
C GLY A 225 12.16 -15.34 -21.42
N TYR A 226 11.83 -14.04 -21.38
CA TYR A 226 12.77 -12.99 -20.96
C TYR A 226 13.24 -13.20 -19.52
N LEU A 227 12.31 -13.38 -18.57
CA LEU A 227 12.65 -13.59 -17.15
C LEU A 227 13.49 -14.86 -16.94
N LYS A 228 13.17 -15.95 -17.63
CA LYS A 228 13.95 -17.19 -17.63
C LYS A 228 15.37 -16.98 -18.14
N SER A 229 15.57 -16.18 -19.20
CA SER A 229 16.90 -15.81 -19.69
C SER A 229 17.75 -15.04 -18.68
N ARG A 230 17.09 -14.39 -17.71
CA ARG A 230 17.71 -13.68 -16.58
C ARG A 230 17.89 -14.56 -15.34
N ASN A 231 17.58 -15.86 -15.45
CA ASN A 231 17.55 -16.80 -14.32
C ASN A 231 16.65 -16.29 -13.17
N SER A 232 15.54 -15.61 -13.49
CA SER A 232 14.66 -14.96 -12.53
C SER A 232 13.72 -15.95 -11.86
N LEU A 233 13.54 -15.85 -10.54
CA LEU A 233 12.50 -16.58 -9.80
C LEU A 233 11.08 -16.05 -10.10
N LEU A 234 10.96 -14.80 -10.57
CA LEU A 234 9.68 -14.18 -10.91
C LEU A 234 9.00 -14.78 -12.15
N GLU A 235 9.69 -15.65 -12.91
CA GLU A 235 9.07 -16.41 -14.01
C GLU A 235 8.19 -17.57 -13.52
N GLU A 236 8.43 -18.05 -12.30
CA GLU A 236 7.71 -19.17 -11.70
C GLU A 236 6.38 -18.74 -11.07
N GLU A 237 5.51 -19.71 -10.83
CA GLU A 237 4.30 -19.53 -10.02
C GLU A 237 4.60 -19.66 -8.53
N PRO A 238 3.87 -18.91 -7.66
CA PRO A 238 2.77 -18.00 -7.97
C PRO A 238 3.21 -16.58 -8.37
N TYR A 239 4.52 -16.31 -8.42
CA TYR A 239 5.06 -14.95 -8.52
C TYR A 239 4.64 -14.23 -9.80
N PHE A 240 4.78 -14.92 -10.94
CA PHE A 240 4.45 -14.34 -12.23
C PHE A 240 2.98 -13.93 -12.31
N SER A 241 2.06 -14.86 -12.04
CA SER A 241 0.62 -14.57 -12.12
C SER A 241 0.17 -13.55 -11.08
N SER A 242 0.76 -13.54 -9.89
CA SER A 242 0.46 -12.55 -8.85
C SER A 242 0.75 -11.13 -9.34
N ILE A 243 1.93 -10.88 -9.92
CA ILE A 243 2.29 -9.55 -10.45
C ILE A 243 1.36 -9.15 -11.60
N ILE A 244 1.05 -10.07 -12.52
CA ILE A 244 0.14 -9.80 -13.65
C ILE A 244 -1.28 -9.49 -13.16
N ASN A 245 -1.77 -10.23 -12.16
CA ASN A 245 -3.11 -10.05 -11.61
C ASN A 245 -3.24 -8.72 -10.86
N VAL A 246 -2.24 -8.35 -10.08
CA VAL A 246 -2.19 -7.03 -9.43
C VAL A 246 -2.11 -5.92 -10.46
N ALA A 247 -1.28 -6.05 -11.49
CA ALA A 247 -1.22 -5.05 -12.56
C ALA A 247 -2.60 -4.82 -13.19
N ARG A 248 -3.36 -5.90 -13.43
CA ARG A 248 -4.74 -5.82 -13.92
C ARG A 248 -5.70 -5.19 -12.90
N GLU A 249 -5.62 -5.59 -11.63
CA GLU A 249 -6.44 -5.05 -10.53
C GLU A 249 -6.32 -3.52 -10.42
N PHE A 250 -5.13 -2.99 -10.71
CA PHE A 250 -4.80 -1.57 -10.58
C PHE A 250 -4.84 -0.78 -11.89
N ASP A 251 -5.30 -1.38 -12.99
CA ASP A 251 -5.24 -0.79 -14.34
C ASP A 251 -3.83 -0.23 -14.69
N LEU A 252 -2.79 -0.99 -14.33
CA LEU A 252 -1.39 -0.62 -14.51
C LEU A 252 -0.73 -1.55 -15.51
N ASN A 253 0.09 -1.02 -16.42
CA ASN A 253 0.88 -1.82 -17.34
C ASN A 253 1.75 -2.83 -16.56
N PRO A 254 1.59 -4.16 -16.75
CA PRO A 254 2.32 -5.16 -15.97
C PRO A 254 3.84 -5.05 -16.07
N LEU A 255 4.34 -4.55 -17.20
CA LEU A 255 5.78 -4.38 -17.42
C LEU A 255 6.40 -3.36 -16.46
N ILE A 256 5.62 -2.43 -15.91
CA ILE A 256 6.10 -1.44 -14.93
C ILE A 256 6.50 -2.14 -13.63
N LEU A 257 5.66 -3.05 -13.11
CA LEU A 257 5.99 -3.80 -11.90
C LEU A 257 7.22 -4.67 -12.10
N PHE A 258 7.29 -5.41 -13.21
CA PHE A 258 8.50 -6.17 -13.55
C PHE A 258 9.73 -5.27 -13.73
N ALA A 259 9.59 -4.06 -14.26
CA ALA A 259 10.69 -3.11 -14.41
C ALA A 259 11.22 -2.61 -13.05
N VAL A 260 10.31 -2.30 -12.12
CA VAL A 260 10.68 -1.93 -10.74
C VAL A 260 11.38 -3.10 -10.04
N ALA A 261 10.82 -4.31 -10.09
CA ALA A 261 11.48 -5.50 -9.51
C ALA A 261 12.84 -5.79 -10.16
N GLY A 262 12.98 -5.52 -11.46
CA GLY A 262 14.23 -5.59 -12.19
C GLY A 262 15.27 -4.59 -11.70
N GLN A 263 14.85 -3.35 -11.40
CA GLN A 263 15.72 -2.29 -10.92
C GLN A 263 16.15 -2.52 -9.47
N GLU A 264 15.22 -2.95 -8.62
CA GLU A 264 15.42 -3.11 -7.18
C GLU A 264 16.21 -4.37 -6.82
N GLN A 265 15.90 -5.49 -7.48
CA GLN A 265 16.40 -6.81 -7.10
C GLN A 265 16.96 -7.62 -8.27
N GLY A 266 17.20 -6.98 -9.43
CA GLY A 266 17.76 -7.67 -10.60
C GLY A 266 16.88 -8.82 -11.10
N PHE A 267 15.56 -8.70 -10.96
CA PHE A 267 14.57 -9.75 -11.21
C PHE A 267 14.67 -10.98 -10.29
N VAL A 268 15.35 -10.88 -9.15
CA VAL A 268 15.47 -11.98 -8.18
C VAL A 268 16.06 -13.25 -8.81
N SER A 269 17.36 -13.23 -9.09
CA SER A 269 18.06 -14.39 -9.65
C SER A 269 17.94 -15.62 -8.74
N LYS A 270 17.58 -16.78 -9.30
CA LYS A 270 17.50 -18.08 -8.60
C LYS A 270 18.84 -18.51 -7.99
N SER A 271 19.96 -17.99 -8.49
CA SER A 271 21.29 -18.24 -7.94
C SER A 271 21.61 -17.42 -6.68
N ASN A 272 20.76 -16.44 -6.33
CA ASN A 272 20.91 -15.72 -5.08
C ASN A 272 20.49 -16.62 -3.92
N ALA A 273 21.35 -16.76 -2.92
CA ALA A 273 21.07 -17.59 -1.73
C ALA A 273 19.78 -17.16 -0.98
N LEU A 274 19.40 -15.89 -1.13
CA LEU A 274 18.23 -15.28 -0.49
C LEU A 274 17.05 -15.13 -1.47
N ALA A 275 17.08 -15.76 -2.65
CA ALA A 275 16.07 -15.57 -3.69
C ALA A 275 14.64 -15.81 -3.18
N HIS A 276 14.42 -16.87 -2.38
CA HIS A 276 13.12 -17.20 -1.82
C HIS A 276 12.62 -16.23 -0.73
N GLU A 277 13.51 -15.44 -0.13
CA GLU A 277 13.12 -14.36 0.79
C GLU A 277 12.86 -13.06 0.01
N ILE A 278 13.71 -12.74 -0.96
CA ILE A 278 13.62 -11.51 -1.76
C ILE A 278 12.35 -11.51 -2.62
N VAL A 279 11.97 -12.67 -3.16
CA VAL A 279 10.84 -12.79 -4.09
C VAL A 279 9.49 -12.39 -3.48
N ASN A 280 9.37 -12.40 -2.16
CA ASN A 280 8.18 -11.96 -1.44
C ASN A 280 8.04 -10.44 -1.39
N ASN A 281 9.12 -9.69 -1.61
CA ASN A 281 9.12 -8.23 -1.72
C ASN A 281 10.20 -7.78 -2.72
N PRO A 282 10.01 -8.03 -4.03
CA PRO A 282 11.03 -7.74 -5.03
C PRO A 282 11.12 -6.24 -5.36
N PHE A 283 10.21 -5.43 -4.82
CA PHE A 283 10.07 -3.99 -5.10
C PHE A 283 10.69 -3.10 -4.01
N ASN A 284 11.21 -3.69 -2.93
CA ASN A 284 11.64 -2.97 -1.72
C ASN A 284 10.58 -2.02 -1.14
N VAL A 285 9.31 -2.42 -1.19
CA VAL A 285 8.26 -1.65 -0.49
C VAL A 285 8.49 -1.74 1.02
N PHE A 286 8.17 -0.67 1.75
CA PHE A 286 8.51 -0.53 3.17
C PHE A 286 9.99 -0.77 3.47
N VAL A 287 10.83 0.06 2.86
CA VAL A 287 12.29 0.12 3.05
C VAL A 287 13.03 -1.01 2.34
N SER A 288 12.76 -2.27 2.67
CA SER A 288 13.41 -3.41 2.02
C SER A 288 12.72 -4.73 2.33
N TRP A 289 12.98 -5.76 1.52
CA TRP A 289 12.56 -7.14 1.82
C TRP A 289 13.11 -7.70 3.15
N LYS A 290 14.19 -7.11 3.70
CA LYS A 290 14.75 -7.49 5.01
C LYS A 290 13.95 -6.95 6.17
N ASP A 291 13.39 -5.76 6.00
CA ASP A 291 12.62 -5.07 7.03
C ASP A 291 11.12 -5.40 6.91
N TYR A 292 10.65 -5.68 5.69
CA TYR A 292 9.29 -6.07 5.38
C TYR A 292 9.28 -7.26 4.40
N ASN A 293 9.23 -8.48 4.94
CA ASN A 293 9.05 -9.71 4.18
C ASN A 293 7.61 -10.19 4.33
N THR A 294 6.84 -10.17 3.24
CA THR A 294 5.40 -10.49 3.21
C THR A 294 5.17 -11.62 2.21
N ASP A 295 4.18 -11.51 1.32
CA ASP A 295 4.04 -12.31 0.12
C ASP A 295 4.08 -11.43 -1.15
N ILE A 296 4.27 -12.08 -2.30
CA ILE A 296 4.38 -11.40 -3.59
C ILE A 296 3.10 -10.65 -3.99
N MET A 297 1.92 -11.16 -3.63
CA MET A 297 0.66 -10.51 -3.96
C MET A 297 0.57 -9.18 -3.22
N ASP A 298 0.83 -9.23 -1.92
CA ASP A 298 0.84 -8.06 -1.06
C ASP A 298 1.86 -7.01 -1.51
N SER A 299 3.14 -7.37 -1.60
CA SER A 299 4.18 -6.43 -2.02
C SER A 299 3.95 -5.83 -3.40
N SER A 300 3.36 -6.60 -4.33
CA SER A 300 2.94 -6.10 -5.64
C SER A 300 1.83 -5.06 -5.53
N ARG A 301 0.80 -5.29 -4.70
CA ARG A 301 -0.30 -4.32 -4.51
C ARG A 301 0.22 -3.02 -3.92
N ILE A 302 1.17 -3.11 -2.98
CA ILE A 302 1.83 -1.95 -2.39
C ILE A 302 2.58 -1.16 -3.45
N ALA A 303 3.37 -1.84 -4.28
CA ALA A 303 4.13 -1.21 -5.35
C ALA A 303 3.21 -0.54 -6.38
N ALA A 304 2.20 -1.25 -6.90
CA ALA A 304 1.25 -0.74 -7.88
C ALA A 304 0.50 0.48 -7.36
N ARG A 305 -0.03 0.38 -6.14
CA ARG A 305 -0.73 1.49 -5.50
C ARG A 305 0.18 2.69 -5.32
N THR A 306 1.42 2.48 -4.86
CA THR A 306 2.41 3.55 -4.68
C THR A 306 2.71 4.26 -6.00
N ILE A 307 2.92 3.51 -7.08
CA ILE A 307 3.18 4.04 -8.43
C ILE A 307 2.05 4.97 -8.90
N LEU A 308 0.80 4.50 -8.88
CA LEU A 308 -0.36 5.31 -9.28
C LEU A 308 -0.47 6.57 -8.43
N ASN A 309 -0.22 6.40 -7.13
CA ASN A 309 -0.34 7.45 -6.16
C ASN A 309 0.73 8.55 -6.28
N LEU A 310 1.95 8.18 -6.65
CA LEU A 310 3.02 9.13 -6.89
C LEU A 310 2.87 9.80 -8.25
N SER A 311 2.14 9.18 -9.17
CA SER A 311 1.81 9.69 -10.50
C SER A 311 0.77 10.82 -10.50
N LYS A 312 0.03 11.02 -9.40
CA LYS A 312 -0.94 12.13 -9.27
C LYS A 312 -0.25 13.48 -9.45
N ASP A 313 -1.00 14.43 -10.02
CA ASP A 313 -0.60 15.82 -10.27
C ASP A 313 0.65 15.98 -11.14
N ARG A 314 1.01 14.93 -11.91
CA ARG A 314 2.15 14.96 -12.83
C ARG A 314 1.92 16.02 -13.91
N PRO A 315 2.82 17.01 -14.07
CA PRO A 315 2.79 17.91 -15.23
C PRO A 315 2.94 17.12 -16.54
N GLN A 316 2.22 17.52 -17.59
CA GLN A 316 2.17 16.75 -18.84
C GLN A 316 3.54 16.55 -19.50
N ASP A 317 4.44 17.52 -19.35
CA ASP A 317 5.80 17.58 -19.91
C ASP A 317 6.85 16.81 -19.10
N ILE A 318 6.51 16.31 -17.91
CA ILE A 318 7.42 15.54 -17.07
C ILE A 318 7.22 14.04 -17.29
N ASP A 319 8.32 13.32 -17.47
CA ASP A 319 8.34 11.87 -17.60
C ASP A 319 7.71 11.21 -16.34
N PRO A 320 6.79 10.24 -16.50
CA PRO A 320 6.11 9.64 -15.36
C PRO A 320 7.04 8.83 -14.44
N PHE A 321 8.07 8.16 -14.96
CA PHE A 321 9.06 7.48 -14.11
C PHE A 321 9.87 8.50 -13.31
N GLN A 322 10.27 9.60 -13.96
CA GLN A 322 10.96 10.70 -13.27
C GLN A 322 10.07 11.33 -12.18
N TRP A 323 8.78 11.52 -12.47
CA TRP A 323 7.83 12.08 -11.52
C TRP A 323 7.61 11.16 -10.31
N ILE A 324 7.51 9.84 -10.53
CA ILE A 324 7.44 8.85 -9.45
C ILE A 324 8.69 8.90 -8.56
N ASN A 325 9.87 9.08 -9.18
CA ASN A 325 11.15 9.03 -8.49
C ASN A 325 11.25 9.97 -7.29
N ARG A 326 10.62 11.15 -7.38
CA ARG A 326 10.66 12.20 -6.34
C ARG A 326 10.34 11.71 -4.92
N LYS A 327 9.65 10.58 -4.81
CA LYS A 327 9.18 9.98 -3.55
C LYS A 327 9.36 8.46 -3.47
N TYR A 328 9.70 7.77 -4.56
CA TYR A 328 9.86 6.31 -4.55
C TYR A 328 11.27 5.90 -4.09
N ALA A 329 12.30 6.56 -4.61
CA ALA A 329 13.70 6.22 -4.34
C ALA A 329 14.53 7.47 -4.01
N GLU A 330 15.58 7.30 -3.21
CA GLU A 330 16.53 8.37 -2.90
C GLU A 330 17.49 8.66 -4.07
N ASP A 331 17.77 7.66 -4.90
CA ASP A 331 18.62 7.81 -6.08
C ASP A 331 17.90 8.64 -7.15
N GLU A 332 18.41 9.84 -7.42
CA GLU A 332 17.91 10.77 -8.44
C GLU A 332 17.88 10.16 -9.85
N HIS A 333 18.63 9.08 -10.10
CA HIS A 333 18.74 8.38 -11.37
C HIS A 333 17.99 7.05 -11.44
N TRP A 334 17.36 6.60 -10.36
CA TRP A 334 16.63 5.32 -10.31
C TRP A 334 15.62 5.16 -11.45
N TRP A 335 14.88 6.23 -11.76
CA TRP A 335 13.89 6.24 -12.83
C TRP A 335 14.46 5.95 -14.21
N LYS A 336 15.73 6.31 -14.48
CA LYS A 336 16.40 5.99 -15.74
C LYS A 336 16.59 4.49 -15.87
N GLY A 337 16.93 3.83 -14.76
CA GLY A 337 17.07 2.37 -14.67
C GLY A 337 15.73 1.68 -14.93
N VAL A 338 14.68 2.07 -14.21
CA VAL A 338 13.32 1.53 -14.39
C VAL A 338 12.84 1.73 -15.82
N LYS A 339 12.93 2.96 -16.36
CA LYS A 339 12.51 3.26 -17.74
C LYS A 339 13.29 2.45 -18.77
N SER A 340 14.60 2.29 -18.57
CA SER A 340 15.45 1.47 -19.44
C SER A 340 15.04 0.00 -19.41
N ILE A 341 14.72 -0.54 -18.23
CA ILE A 341 14.22 -1.91 -18.09
C ILE A 341 12.85 -2.04 -18.76
N PHE A 342 11.94 -1.12 -18.50
CA PHE A 342 10.60 -1.10 -19.09
C PHE A 342 10.67 -1.20 -20.62
N HIS A 343 11.47 -0.37 -21.28
CA HIS A 343 11.64 -0.45 -22.74
C HIS A 343 12.33 -1.73 -23.24
N ARG A 344 13.14 -2.40 -22.42
CA ARG A 344 13.64 -3.74 -22.76
C ARG A 344 12.53 -4.78 -22.70
N LEU A 345 11.68 -4.70 -21.67
CA LEU A 345 10.54 -5.59 -21.51
C LEU A 345 9.51 -5.38 -22.62
N GLU A 346 9.23 -4.13 -23.00
CA GLU A 346 8.34 -3.83 -24.13
C GLU A 346 8.81 -4.50 -25.41
N ARG A 347 10.10 -4.34 -25.77
CA ARG A 347 10.68 -5.00 -26.93
C ARG A 347 10.66 -6.52 -26.82
N ALA A 348 10.82 -7.06 -25.61
CA ALA A 348 10.79 -8.51 -25.40
C ALA A 348 9.40 -9.10 -25.65
N VAL A 349 8.32 -8.36 -25.34
CA VAL A 349 6.94 -8.83 -25.50
C VAL A 349 6.27 -8.37 -26.80
N GLN A 350 6.90 -7.48 -27.57
CA GLN A 350 6.46 -7.10 -28.91
C GLN A 350 6.76 -8.21 -29.91
N ASP A 351 5.86 -8.38 -30.88
CA ASP A 351 6.03 -9.30 -31.99
C ASP A 351 6.92 -8.69 -33.08
N PHE A 352 8.00 -9.38 -33.46
CA PHE A 352 8.84 -8.99 -34.60
C PHE A 352 8.46 -9.77 -35.87
N SER A 353 7.36 -10.54 -35.85
CA SER A 353 6.97 -11.40 -36.97
C SER A 353 6.10 -10.70 -38.03
N SER A 354 6.11 -9.36 -38.12
CA SER A 354 5.30 -8.63 -39.11
C SER A 354 5.97 -7.42 -39.75
N GLU A 355 7.30 -7.38 -39.87
CA GLU A 355 7.96 -6.40 -40.75
C GLU A 355 9.01 -7.07 -41.64
N GLU A 356 8.75 -6.99 -42.95
CA GLU A 356 9.62 -7.16 -44.13
C GLU A 356 9.93 -8.60 -44.64
N ILE A 357 9.05 -9.10 -45.52
CA ILE A 357 9.44 -9.72 -46.80
C ILE A 357 9.18 -8.71 -47.91
#